data_AF-A0A5E3WCL4-F1
#
_entry.id   AF-A0A5E3WCL4-F1
#
_cell.length_a   1.000
_cell.length_b   1.000
_cell.length_c   1.000
_cell.angle_alpha   90.00
_cell.angle_beta   90.00
_cell.angle_gamma   90.00
#
_symmetry.space_group_name_H-M   'P 1'
#
loop_
_entity.id
_entity.type
_entity.pdbx_description
1 polymer ?
#
loop_
_entity_poly.entity_id
_entity_poly.type
_entity_poly.pdbx_seq_one_letter_code
_entity_poly.pdbx_strand_id
1 'polypeptide(L)'
;MDTKDTQDSKARQADMEAYFSKSTERVRYAFGRAEEQYVAPFLSFYVEAFTQRPIITTFVTVFTALSFWPIVTFVGMVIGGFAVILGLGICIALTIYAALFALAAGTLLAILLLLLFGSVLITAGILIAFATGYLTRRFYQRIRDQGREGIGAFVEDVTQLVIPARRTSAIDRDESSDGSAVVVN
;
A
#
# COMPACT_ATOMS: atom_id res chain seq x y z
N MET A 1 23.17 4.62 -3.93
CA MET A 1 22.34 3.99 -4.98
C MET A 1 21.14 4.87 -5.35
N ASP A 2 21.12 6.16 -4.95
CA ASP A 2 19.95 7.06 -5.02
C ASP A 2 19.89 8.01 -6.22
N THR A 3 21.02 8.24 -6.90
CA THR A 3 21.10 9.27 -7.94
C THR A 3 20.41 8.88 -9.25
N LYS A 4 20.16 7.59 -9.48
CA LYS A 4 19.55 7.08 -10.71
C LYS A 4 18.04 7.34 -10.76
N ASP A 5 17.35 7.21 -9.62
CA ASP A 5 15.90 7.42 -9.53
C ASP A 5 15.50 8.90 -9.62
N THR A 6 16.38 9.80 -9.16
CA THR A 6 16.15 11.25 -9.31
C THR A 6 16.37 11.74 -10.74
N GLN A 7 17.19 11.05 -11.52
CA GLN A 7 17.44 11.40 -12.92
C GLN A 7 16.30 10.92 -13.82
N ASP A 8 15.73 9.75 -13.53
CA ASP A 8 14.63 9.16 -14.30
C ASP A 8 13.29 9.92 -14.10
N SER A 9 13.05 10.45 -12.89
CA SER A 9 11.88 11.30 -12.61
C SER A 9 11.94 12.64 -13.35
N LYS A 10 13.12 13.28 -13.40
CA LYS A 10 13.32 14.52 -14.17
C LYS A 10 13.17 14.29 -15.67
N ALA A 11 13.68 13.17 -16.19
CA ALA A 11 13.51 12.80 -17.59
C ALA A 11 12.02 12.60 -17.96
N ARG A 12 11.25 11.90 -17.11
CA ARG A 12 9.80 11.74 -17.29
C ARG A 12 9.03 13.06 -17.23
N GLN A 13 9.43 13.97 -16.35
CA GLN A 13 8.80 15.27 -16.21
C GLN A 13 9.05 16.14 -17.45
N ALA A 14 10.28 16.14 -17.98
CA ALA A 14 10.63 16.83 -19.22
C ALA A 14 9.88 16.26 -20.44
N ASP A 15 9.70 14.94 -20.52
CA ASP A 15 8.88 14.32 -21.58
C ASP A 15 7.41 14.77 -21.48
N MET A 16 6.83 14.81 -20.27
CA MET A 16 5.46 15.31 -20.08
C MET A 16 5.32 16.77 -20.50
N GLU A 17 6.27 17.63 -20.14
CA GLU A 17 6.30 19.03 -20.57
C GLU A 17 6.39 19.16 -22.09
N ALA A 18 7.19 18.32 -22.76
CA ALA A 18 7.24 18.28 -24.21
C ALA A 18 5.90 17.86 -24.84
N TYR A 19 5.18 16.89 -24.25
CA TYR A 19 3.83 16.51 -24.68
C TYR A 19 2.83 17.66 -24.50
N PHE A 20 2.89 18.40 -23.38
CA PHE A 20 2.05 19.57 -23.17
C PHE A 20 2.34 20.65 -24.19
N SER A 21 3.62 21.02 -24.39
CA SER A 21 4.04 22.03 -25.37
C SER A 21 3.54 21.69 -26.77
N LYS A 22 3.75 20.45 -27.21
CA LYS A 22 3.29 19.95 -28.52
C LYS A 22 1.77 19.96 -28.65
N SER A 23 1.05 19.68 -27.57
CA SER A 23 -0.42 19.74 -27.55
C SER A 23 -0.93 21.17 -27.63
N THR A 24 -0.34 22.10 -26.87
CA THR A 24 -0.67 23.54 -26.96
C THR A 24 -0.35 24.14 -28.32
N GLU A 25 0.74 23.71 -28.96
CA GLU A 25 1.11 24.19 -30.30
C GLU A 25 0.09 23.72 -31.35
N ARG A 26 -0.37 22.47 -31.26
CA ARG A 26 -1.45 21.96 -32.12
C ARG A 26 -2.76 22.72 -31.93
N VAL A 27 -3.11 23.01 -30.68
CA VAL A 27 -4.32 23.80 -30.36
C VAL A 27 -4.17 25.22 -30.91
N ARG A 28 -3.03 25.89 -30.69
CA ARG A 28 -2.76 27.22 -31.25
C ARG A 28 -2.82 27.25 -32.77
N TYR A 29 -2.22 26.27 -33.45
CA TYR A 29 -2.24 26.18 -34.90
C TYR A 29 -3.67 25.95 -35.43
N ALA A 30 -4.45 25.09 -34.77
CA ALA A 30 -5.84 24.86 -35.11
C ALA A 30 -6.70 26.12 -34.89
N PHE A 31 -6.49 26.85 -33.79
CA PHE A 31 -7.16 28.11 -33.51
C PHE A 31 -6.79 29.20 -34.53
N GLY A 32 -5.51 29.38 -34.83
CA GLY A 32 -5.06 30.38 -35.81
C GLY A 32 -5.65 30.12 -37.20
N ARG A 33 -5.69 28.85 -37.62
CA ARG A 33 -6.33 28.48 -38.88
C ARG A 33 -7.85 28.68 -38.86
N ALA A 34 -8.50 28.40 -37.74
CA ALA A 34 -9.93 28.61 -37.60
C ALA A 34 -10.29 30.11 -37.62
N GLU A 35 -9.47 30.94 -36.98
CA GLU A 35 -9.63 32.40 -36.97
C GLU A 35 -9.50 32.98 -38.37
N GLU A 36 -8.46 32.60 -39.11
CA GLU A 36 -8.22 33.10 -40.46
C GLU A 36 -9.26 32.58 -41.46
N GLN A 37 -9.69 31.32 -41.36
CA GLN A 37 -10.61 30.71 -42.32
C GLN A 37 -12.09 30.99 -42.04
N TYR A 38 -12.49 31.18 -40.78
CA TYR A 38 -13.91 31.32 -40.42
C TYR A 38 -14.23 32.65 -39.76
N VAL A 39 -13.38 33.17 -38.87
CA VAL A 39 -13.71 34.37 -38.10
C VAL A 39 -13.50 35.64 -38.95
N ALA A 40 -12.33 35.77 -39.58
CA ALA A 40 -11.99 36.93 -40.40
C ALA A 40 -13.00 37.21 -41.54
N PRO A 41 -13.38 36.23 -42.40
CA PRO A 41 -14.33 36.50 -43.48
C PRO A 41 -15.75 36.79 -42.97
N PHE A 42 -16.14 36.20 -41.84
CA PHE A 42 -17.44 36.43 -41.25
C PHE A 42 -17.55 37.85 -40.67
N LEU A 43 -16.48 38.33 -40.06
CA LEU A 43 -16.41 39.69 -39.53
C LEU A 43 -16.53 40.74 -40.64
N SER A 44 -15.80 40.56 -41.75
CA SER A 44 -15.90 41.47 -42.90
C SER A 44 -17.31 41.47 -43.50
N PHE A 45 -17.93 40.30 -43.61
CA PHE A 45 -19.30 40.18 -44.11
C PHE A 45 -20.32 40.84 -43.16
N TYR A 46 -20.12 40.72 -41.86
CA TYR A 46 -20.97 41.35 -40.84
C TYR A 46 -20.90 42.88 -40.92
N VAL A 47 -19.69 43.45 -41.03
CA VAL A 47 -19.49 44.90 -41.15
C VAL A 47 -20.18 45.44 -42.40
N GLU A 48 -20.07 44.73 -43.53
CA GLU A 48 -20.72 45.11 -44.78
C GLU A 48 -22.25 44.96 -44.74
N ALA A 49 -22.77 43.93 -44.07
CA ALA A 49 -24.21 43.78 -43.86
C ALA A 49 -24.82 44.88 -42.97
N PHE A 50 -24.04 45.38 -42.00
CA PHE A 50 -24.47 46.48 -41.13
C PHE A 50 -24.50 47.84 -41.86
N THR A 51 -23.58 48.08 -42.79
CA THR A 51 -23.59 49.32 -43.59
C THR A 51 -24.69 49.33 -44.64
N GLN A 52 -25.01 48.18 -45.24
CA GLN A 52 -26.07 48.10 -46.26
C GLN A 52 -27.49 48.15 -45.68
N ARG A 53 -27.78 47.43 -44.58
CA ARG A 53 -29.14 47.31 -44.03
C ARG A 53 -29.15 47.24 -42.50
N PRO A 54 -28.84 48.34 -41.79
CA PRO A 54 -28.59 48.33 -40.36
C PRO A 54 -29.75 47.72 -39.55
N ILE A 55 -30.99 48.12 -39.83
CA ILE A 55 -32.18 47.72 -39.06
C ILE A 55 -32.44 46.20 -39.11
N ILE A 56 -32.38 45.60 -40.30
CA ILE A 56 -32.62 44.16 -40.47
C ILE A 56 -31.48 43.38 -39.85
N THR A 57 -30.24 43.84 -40.04
CA THR A 57 -29.05 43.18 -39.49
C THR A 57 -29.08 43.15 -37.96
N THR A 58 -29.43 44.26 -37.27
CA THR A 58 -29.56 44.23 -35.79
C THR A 58 -30.64 43.26 -35.32
N PHE A 59 -31.80 43.22 -35.99
CA PHE A 59 -32.89 42.32 -35.60
C PHE A 59 -32.45 40.85 -35.73
N VAL A 60 -31.82 40.49 -36.86
CA VAL A 60 -31.30 39.15 -37.08
C VAL A 60 -30.21 38.83 -36.05
N THR A 61 -29.26 39.72 -35.80
CA THR A 61 -28.19 39.48 -34.81
C THR A 61 -28.75 39.26 -33.41
N VAL A 62 -29.70 40.08 -32.95
CA VAL A 62 -30.33 39.92 -31.63
C VAL A 62 -31.13 38.63 -31.56
N PHE A 63 -31.89 38.30 -32.61
CA PHE A 63 -32.64 37.05 -32.69
C PHE A 63 -31.72 35.82 -32.67
N THR A 64 -30.62 35.86 -33.42
CA THR A 64 -29.60 34.81 -33.42
C THR A 64 -28.89 34.70 -32.07
N ALA A 65 -28.56 35.81 -31.42
CA ALA A 65 -27.94 35.79 -30.09
C ALA A 65 -28.87 35.17 -29.05
N LEU A 66 -30.16 35.52 -29.07
CA LEU A 66 -31.19 34.96 -28.19
C LEU A 66 -31.44 33.47 -28.47
N SER A 67 -31.38 33.04 -29.73
CA SER A 67 -31.55 31.62 -30.11
C SER A 67 -30.29 30.78 -29.90
N PHE A 68 -29.12 31.40 -29.83
CA PHE A 68 -27.87 30.69 -29.53
C PHE A 68 -27.76 30.31 -28.06
N TRP A 69 -28.30 31.14 -27.15
CA TRP A 69 -28.30 30.86 -25.72
C TRP A 69 -28.84 29.47 -25.34
N PRO A 70 -30.05 29.05 -25.77
CA PRO A 70 -30.56 27.71 -25.46
C PRO A 70 -29.73 26.58 -26.07
N ILE A 71 -29.06 26.81 -27.20
CA ILE A 71 -28.18 25.81 -27.83
C ILE A 71 -26.94 25.60 -26.96
N VAL A 72 -26.31 26.70 -26.51
CA VAL A 72 -25.12 26.63 -25.65
C VAL A 72 -25.44 25.97 -24.31
N THR A 73 -26.56 26.33 -23.68
CA THR A 73 -26.96 25.72 -22.41
C THR A 73 -27.30 24.24 -22.57
N PHE A 74 -27.95 23.85 -23.67
CA PHE A 74 -28.22 22.44 -23.98
C PHE A 74 -26.92 21.64 -24.15
N VAL A 75 -25.99 22.13 -24.97
CA VAL A 75 -24.69 21.48 -25.18
C VAL A 75 -23.91 21.39 -23.85
N GLY A 76 -23.90 22.46 -23.07
CA GLY A 76 -23.28 22.50 -21.75
C GLY A 76 -23.88 21.49 -20.78
N MET A 77 -25.21 21.38 -20.73
CA MET A 77 -25.90 20.38 -19.90
C MET A 77 -25.59 18.96 -20.36
N VAL A 78 -25.56 18.68 -21.66
CA VAL A 78 -25.25 17.34 -22.17
C VAL A 78 -23.83 16.95 -21.78
N ILE A 79 -22.84 17.80 -22.08
CA ILE A 79 -21.43 17.53 -21.75
C ILE A 79 -21.25 17.41 -20.24
N GLY A 80 -21.83 18.33 -19.47
CA GLY A 80 -21.78 18.32 -18.01
C GLY A 80 -22.43 17.07 -17.42
N GLY A 81 -23.59 16.66 -17.93
CA GLY A 81 -24.28 15.45 -17.53
C GLY A 81 -23.45 14.20 -17.79
N PHE A 82 -22.85 14.08 -18.98
CA PHE A 82 -21.93 12.99 -19.29
C PHE A 82 -20.71 12.97 -18.35
N ALA A 83 -20.10 14.13 -18.08
CA ALA A 83 -18.97 14.23 -17.18
C ALA A 83 -19.33 13.79 -15.74
N VAL A 84 -20.51 14.19 -15.25
CA VAL A 84 -20.99 13.80 -13.92
C VAL A 84 -21.27 12.29 -13.85
N ILE A 85 -21.93 11.72 -14.86
CA ILE A 85 -22.22 10.29 -14.90
C ILE A 85 -20.93 9.47 -14.93
N LEU A 86 -19.96 9.86 -15.78
CA LEU A 86 -18.66 9.20 -15.84
C LEU A 86 -17.87 9.36 -14.53
N GLY A 87 -17.87 10.56 -13.95
CA GLY A 87 -17.21 10.83 -12.68
C GLY A 87 -17.79 9.99 -11.54
N LEU A 88 -19.12 9.93 -11.43
CA LEU A 88 -19.80 9.07 -10.47
C LEU A 88 -19.50 7.59 -10.71
N GLY A 89 -19.51 7.14 -11.96
CA GLY A 89 -19.16 5.78 -12.33
C GLY A 89 -17.75 5.39 -11.87
N ILE A 90 -16.76 6.27 -12.08
CA ILE A 90 -15.38 6.06 -11.64
C ILE A 90 -15.31 6.01 -10.10
N CYS A 91 -15.95 6.95 -9.40
CA CYS A 91 -15.98 6.96 -7.94
C CYS A 91 -16.58 5.66 -7.37
N ILE A 92 -17.71 5.20 -7.92
CA ILE A 92 -18.36 3.96 -7.50
C ILE A 92 -17.47 2.74 -7.80
N ALA A 93 -16.85 2.70 -8.98
CA ALA A 93 -15.94 1.60 -9.32
C ALA A 93 -14.74 1.53 -8.36
N LEU A 94 -14.15 2.67 -8.02
CA LEU A 94 -13.03 2.75 -7.07
C LEU A 94 -13.44 2.34 -5.66
N THR A 95 -14.61 2.75 -5.18
CA THR A 95 -15.08 2.35 -3.84
C THR A 95 -15.35 0.85 -3.76
N ILE A 96 -15.97 0.27 -4.79
CA ILE A 96 -16.18 -1.18 -4.88
C ILE A 96 -14.84 -1.92 -4.89
N TYR A 97 -13.88 -1.46 -5.70
CA TYR A 97 -12.57 -2.07 -5.78
C TYR A 97 -11.82 -2.01 -4.45
N ALA A 98 -11.85 -0.85 -3.78
CA ALA A 98 -11.25 -0.67 -2.47
C ALA A 98 -11.89 -1.59 -1.41
N ALA A 99 -13.22 -1.72 -1.43
CA ALA A 99 -13.95 -2.59 -0.51
C ALA A 99 -13.60 -4.08 -0.74
N LEU A 100 -13.56 -4.52 -2.00
CA LEU A 100 -13.15 -5.89 -2.36
C LEU A 100 -11.70 -6.17 -1.94
N PHE A 101 -10.81 -5.22 -2.19
CA PHE A 101 -9.41 -5.33 -1.78
C PHE A 101 -9.25 -5.42 -0.26
N ALA A 102 -9.95 -4.56 0.48
CA ALA A 102 -9.95 -4.59 1.95
C ALA A 102 -10.51 -5.90 2.49
N LEU A 103 -11.57 -6.43 1.87
CA LEU A 103 -12.14 -7.72 2.24
C LEU A 103 -11.15 -8.86 1.98
N ALA A 104 -10.52 -8.90 0.81
CA ALA A 104 -9.52 -9.92 0.46
C ALA A 104 -8.28 -9.86 1.36
N ALA A 105 -7.76 -8.67 1.63
CA ALA A 105 -6.63 -8.47 2.54
C ALA A 105 -7.01 -8.86 3.97
N GLY A 106 -8.21 -8.47 4.41
CA GLY A 106 -8.75 -8.79 5.74
C GLY A 106 -8.95 -10.29 5.94
N THR A 107 -9.52 -11.00 4.95
CA THR A 107 -9.68 -12.46 5.05
C THR A 107 -8.34 -13.18 5.05
N LEU A 108 -7.38 -12.76 4.23
CA LEU A 108 -6.04 -13.33 4.23
C LEU A 108 -5.34 -13.13 5.58
N LEU A 109 -5.42 -11.92 6.15
CA LEU A 109 -4.86 -11.62 7.46
C LEU A 109 -5.53 -12.44 8.57
N ALA A 110 -6.86 -12.60 8.52
CA ALA A 110 -7.60 -13.42 9.46
C ALA A 110 -7.18 -14.91 9.40
N ILE A 111 -7.04 -15.46 8.18
CA ILE A 111 -6.56 -16.84 7.98
C ILE A 111 -5.14 -16.98 8.53
N LEU A 112 -4.25 -16.02 8.27
CA LEU A 112 -2.87 -16.08 8.75
C LEU A 112 -2.80 -16.03 10.27
N LEU A 113 -3.60 -15.18 10.92
CA LEU A 113 -3.69 -15.13 12.38
C LEU A 113 -4.27 -16.42 12.96
N LEU A 114 -5.33 -16.97 12.36
CA LEU A 114 -5.90 -18.25 12.77
C LEU A 114 -4.87 -19.38 12.65
N LEU A 115 -4.12 -19.41 11.56
CA LEU A 115 -3.09 -20.41 11.31
C LEU A 115 -1.94 -20.27 12.31
N LEU A 116 -1.50 -19.04 12.60
CA LEU A 116 -0.47 -18.76 13.60
C LEU A 116 -0.92 -19.25 14.97
N PHE A 117 -2.10 -18.83 15.43
CA PHE A 117 -2.63 -19.18 16.74
C PHE A 117 -2.89 -20.68 16.86
N GLY A 118 -3.49 -21.27 15.82
CA GLY A 118 -3.69 -22.72 15.70
C GLY A 118 -2.37 -23.47 15.77
N SER A 119 -1.34 -23.02 15.04
CA SER A 119 -0.03 -23.66 15.05
C SER A 119 0.62 -23.62 16.44
N VAL A 120 0.56 -22.48 17.13
CA VAL A 120 1.12 -22.33 18.48
C VAL A 120 0.40 -23.25 19.46
N LEU A 121 -0.94 -23.28 19.44
CA LEU A 121 -1.72 -24.13 20.33
C LEU A 121 -1.48 -25.63 20.06
N ILE A 122 -1.41 -26.03 18.79
CA ILE A 122 -1.12 -27.42 18.41
C ILE A 122 0.30 -27.80 18.85
N THR A 123 1.31 -26.99 18.54
CA THR A 123 2.70 -27.26 18.93
C THR A 123 2.86 -27.30 20.44
N ALA A 124 2.27 -26.34 21.17
CA ALA A 124 2.29 -26.35 22.64
C ALA A 124 1.58 -27.59 23.21
N GLY A 125 0.41 -27.95 22.68
CA GLY A 125 -0.33 -29.13 23.09
C GLY A 125 0.46 -30.43 22.86
N ILE A 126 1.08 -30.59 21.70
CA ILE A 126 1.94 -31.75 21.38
C ILE A 126 3.14 -31.80 22.32
N LEU A 127 3.81 -30.67 22.57
CA LEU A 127 4.95 -30.59 23.49
C LEU A 127 4.54 -30.97 24.91
N ILE A 128 3.43 -30.44 25.42
CA ILE A 128 2.92 -30.77 26.76
C ILE A 128 2.54 -32.24 26.84
N ALA A 129 1.84 -32.78 25.84
CA ALA A 129 1.45 -34.19 25.80
C ALA A 129 2.68 -35.12 25.77
N PHE A 130 3.68 -34.78 24.95
CA PHE A 130 4.92 -35.54 24.85
C PHE A 130 5.74 -35.47 26.15
N ALA A 131 5.89 -34.28 26.74
CA ALA A 131 6.57 -34.09 28.02
C ALA A 131 5.89 -34.86 29.15
N THR A 132 4.55 -34.76 29.25
CA THR A 132 3.76 -35.47 30.27
C THR A 132 3.84 -36.98 30.06
N GLY A 133 3.75 -37.46 28.81
CA GLY A 133 3.89 -38.88 28.48
C GLY A 133 5.28 -39.43 28.81
N TYR A 134 6.33 -38.69 28.48
CA TYR A 134 7.71 -39.05 28.81
C TYR A 134 7.93 -39.11 30.33
N LEU A 135 7.48 -38.09 31.07
CA LEU A 135 7.59 -38.04 32.53
C LEU A 135 6.80 -39.17 33.18
N THR A 136 5.58 -39.46 32.71
CA THR A 136 4.74 -40.55 33.24
C THR A 136 5.39 -41.91 33.00
N ARG A 137 5.93 -42.15 31.80
CA ARG A 137 6.65 -43.39 31.48
C ARG A 137 7.89 -43.56 32.35
N ARG A 138 8.69 -42.49 32.50
CA ARG A 138 9.91 -42.50 33.32
C ARG A 138 9.60 -42.70 34.81
N PHE A 139 8.54 -42.08 35.29
CA PHE A 139 8.02 -42.28 36.65
C PHE A 139 7.60 -43.73 36.89
N TYR A 140 6.85 -44.32 35.96
CA TYR A 140 6.41 -45.71 36.04
C TYR A 140 7.59 -46.70 36.06
N GLN A 141 8.62 -46.47 35.24
CA GLN A 141 9.84 -47.28 35.25
C GLN A 141 10.55 -47.20 36.61
N ARG A 142 10.73 -46.00 37.17
CA ARG A 142 11.42 -45.85 38.47
C ARG A 142 10.66 -46.44 39.65
N ILE A 143 9.33 -46.33 39.68
CA ILE A 143 8.52 -47.00 40.72
C ILE A 143 8.68 -48.51 40.65
N ARG A 144 8.76 -49.06 39.43
CA ARG A 144 8.94 -50.50 39.23
C ARG A 144 10.31 -51.00 39.70
N ASP A 145 11.35 -50.21 39.49
CA ASP A 145 12.73 -50.62 39.81
C ASP A 145 13.13 -50.35 41.28
N GLN A 146 12.63 -49.28 41.90
CA GLN A 146 13.08 -48.79 43.22
C GLN A 146 11.96 -48.67 44.28
N GLY A 147 10.71 -48.99 43.95
CA GLY A 147 9.60 -48.94 44.91
C GLY A 147 9.32 -47.53 45.45
N ARG A 148 9.17 -47.39 46.78
CA ARG A 148 8.77 -46.11 47.44
C ARG A 148 9.87 -45.05 47.43
N GLU A 149 11.15 -45.45 47.40
CA GLU A 149 12.28 -44.52 47.34
C GLU A 149 12.39 -43.82 45.98
N GLY A 150 11.92 -44.48 44.91
CA GLY A 150 11.91 -43.92 43.55
C GLY A 150 11.05 -42.65 43.39
N ILE A 151 10.09 -42.41 44.29
CA ILE A 151 9.24 -41.21 44.29
C ILE A 151 10.06 -39.97 44.69
N GLY A 152 10.90 -40.09 45.72
CA GLY A 152 11.73 -38.98 46.21
C GLY A 152 12.78 -38.56 45.18
N ALA A 153 13.49 -39.54 44.61
CA ALA A 153 14.50 -39.30 43.58
C ALA A 153 13.91 -38.75 42.26
N PHE A 154 12.64 -39.03 41.96
CA PHE A 154 11.97 -38.44 40.81
C PHE A 154 11.58 -36.97 41.03
N VAL A 155 11.09 -36.62 42.22
CA VAL A 155 10.74 -35.22 42.57
C VAL A 155 11.98 -34.34 42.53
N GLU A 156 13.12 -34.82 43.05
CA GLU A 156 14.39 -34.07 43.02
C GLU A 156 14.86 -33.81 41.59
N ASP A 157 14.84 -34.84 40.72
CA ASP A 157 15.17 -34.72 39.30
C ASP A 157 14.25 -33.72 38.56
N VAL A 158 12.93 -33.77 38.79
CA VAL A 158 11.97 -32.85 38.16
C VAL A 158 12.18 -31.43 38.65
N THR A 159 12.44 -31.25 39.95
CA THR A 159 12.68 -29.93 40.54
C THR A 159 13.97 -29.31 39.98
N GLN A 160 15.01 -30.12 39.81
CA GLN A 160 16.28 -29.69 39.21
C GLN A 160 16.17 -29.39 37.70
N LEU A 161 15.25 -30.04 36.98
CA LEU A 161 15.00 -29.78 35.56
C LEU A 161 14.18 -28.50 35.34
N VAL A 162 13.25 -28.18 36.25
CA VAL A 162 12.33 -27.03 36.15
C VAL A 162 12.97 -25.74 36.68
N ILE A 163 13.81 -25.85 37.71
CA ILE A 163 14.59 -24.72 38.24
C ILE A 163 16.04 -24.97 37.81
N PRO A 164 16.48 -24.48 36.64
CA PRO A 164 17.90 -24.42 36.36
C PRO A 164 18.50 -23.45 37.38
N ALA A 165 19.08 -24.01 38.45
CA ALA A 165 19.91 -23.25 39.36
C ALA A 165 20.93 -22.50 38.49
N ARG A 166 20.81 -21.18 38.48
CA ARG A 166 21.68 -20.24 37.76
C ARG A 166 23.09 -20.38 38.34
N ARG A 167 23.81 -21.46 38.01
CA ARG A 167 25.26 -21.60 38.24
C ARG A 167 25.96 -20.73 37.22
N THR A 168 25.91 -19.42 37.45
CA THR A 168 26.73 -18.45 36.74
C THR A 168 27.67 -17.83 37.77
N SER A 169 28.90 -18.34 37.76
CA SER A 169 30.13 -17.56 37.97
C SER A 169 30.37 -16.93 39.34
N ALA A 170 30.86 -17.73 40.28
CA ALA A 170 31.78 -17.26 41.33
C ALA A 170 32.56 -18.47 41.85
N ILE A 171 33.89 -18.31 42.04
CA ILE A 171 34.84 -19.29 42.63
C ILE A 171 35.30 -20.34 41.60
N ASP A 172 36.51 -20.36 41.03
CA ASP A 172 37.84 -19.96 41.49
C ASP A 172 38.65 -19.25 40.37
N ARG A 173 39.03 -18.00 40.62
CA ARG A 173 40.28 -17.41 40.16
C ARG A 173 41.15 -17.31 41.40
N ASP A 174 41.81 -18.40 41.75
CA ASP A 174 42.84 -18.39 42.81
C ASP A 174 43.88 -19.47 42.49
N GLU A 175 44.63 -19.26 41.41
CA GLU A 175 45.84 -20.02 41.13
C GLU A 175 46.86 -19.12 40.40
N SER A 176 47.33 -18.09 41.11
CA SER A 176 48.49 -17.29 40.70
C SER A 176 49.28 -16.89 41.94
N SER A 177 49.88 -17.87 42.61
CA SER A 177 50.95 -17.65 43.58
C SER A 177 51.73 -18.94 43.80
N ASP A 178 52.76 -19.16 42.98
CA ASP A 178 54.05 -19.77 43.36
C ASP A 178 54.91 -19.85 42.08
N GLY A 179 56.11 -19.28 41.96
CA GLY A 179 57.10 -19.06 43.01
C GLY A 179 58.07 -20.23 43.12
N SER A 180 58.72 -20.66 42.03
CA SER A 180 59.82 -21.63 42.11
C SER A 180 60.94 -21.29 41.15
N ALA A 181 62.03 -20.81 41.75
CA ALA A 181 63.33 -20.62 41.14
C ALA A 181 64.03 -21.98 40.97
N VAL A 182 64.59 -22.25 39.80
CA VAL A 182 65.60 -23.30 39.62
C VAL A 182 66.78 -22.70 38.86
N VAL A 183 67.81 -22.37 39.65
CA VAL A 183 69.18 -22.14 39.20
C VAL A 183 69.81 -23.53 39.01
N VAL A 184 70.30 -23.85 37.81
CA VAL A 184 71.33 -24.88 37.65
C VAL A 184 72.44 -24.28 36.80
N ASN A 185 73.60 -24.24 37.46
CA ASN A 185 74.92 -23.88 36.98
C ASN A 185 75.45 -24.94 36.00
#